data_AF-A0A1C3EN76-F1
#
_entry.id   AF-A0A1C3EN76-F1
#
_cell.length_a   1.000
_cell.length_b   1.000
_cell.length_c   1.000
_cell.angle_alpha   90.00
_cell.angle_beta   90.00
_cell.angle_gamma   90.00
#
_symmetry.space_group_name_H-M   'P 1'
#
loop_
_entity.id
_entity.type
_entity.pdbx_description
1 polymer ?
#
loop_
_entity_poly.entity_id
_entity_poly.type
_entity_poly.pdbx_seq_one_letter_code
_entity_poly.pdbx_strand_id
1 'polypeptide(L)'
;MSVSVGFLFLPARQRTLPRNRIMSLLSFVAMLVLPSISVFAVDRPSSTNKLEAAGNTASIANKTSRLSEGADLQDPFAALTYLLFTDKLIPVEIGTVVPAPAGTEIVVDPKRPWYFGKREGTSADERVFDGDVRVSPLLKWNKDNTGKLQFIANEVRASLADPQRRPKPLRQLSLQWDLLSVWWRLEQTEGTPPEVLLELARLITDLAQPAQTLNSLPDGYEQAKAQFAGSKMVGYQTPWFSPDEILAEQDGWQQIARRSSKLFVAPHSLRASRIYMKALDPAGTSADTEAFLKAWATSGTTRDWQPDRQVQTAMVLSLMGITPDLQAVATPVIDEIRFRVVHAPQDQVAPLETTSRDGSTIWLYYLSRSGTQQAGQPTYRFVSGDEQALFPEYGTSKQTTFAAQCTLCHRLENSGKQAPGGIRSLSSYAGGKTTSDRLHRFRLAETEMSVVTARLKDRLAAGAKPLPLAEFDYKKTTNGL
;
A
#
# COMPACT_ATOMS: atom_id res chain seq x y z
N MET A 1 -59.51 41.13 -0.35
CA MET A 1 -59.07 42.38 -1.01
C MET A 1 -57.71 42.09 -1.63
N SER A 2 -57.68 41.57 -2.86
CA SER A 2 -57.44 42.29 -4.15
C SER A 2 -55.97 42.72 -4.29
N VAL A 3 -55.09 41.99 -5.01
CA VAL A 3 -54.88 41.81 -6.49
C VAL A 3 -54.39 43.05 -7.24
N SER A 4 -53.19 42.93 -7.87
CA SER A 4 -52.75 43.39 -9.23
C SER A 4 -51.20 43.45 -9.23
N VAL A 5 -50.39 42.74 -10.03
CA VAL A 5 -50.23 42.51 -11.50
C VAL A 5 -49.71 43.73 -12.27
N GLY A 6 -48.55 43.56 -12.93
CA GLY A 6 -48.03 44.44 -13.97
C GLY A 6 -46.87 43.80 -14.76
N PHE A 7 -47.18 43.24 -15.94
CA PHE A 7 -46.25 42.89 -17.02
C PHE A 7 -46.30 43.98 -18.09
N LEU A 8 -45.20 44.29 -18.79
CA LEU A 8 -45.22 45.01 -20.06
C LEU A 8 -44.11 44.54 -21.04
N PHE A 9 -44.59 43.79 -22.03
CA PHE A 9 -44.26 43.62 -23.45
C PHE A 9 -42.99 44.16 -24.15
N LEU A 10 -42.48 43.30 -25.04
CA LEU A 10 -41.68 43.57 -26.27
C LEU A 10 -42.43 44.44 -27.31
N PRO A 11 -41.69 44.96 -28.33
CA PRO A 11 -42.00 44.48 -29.69
C PRO A 11 -40.76 44.16 -30.55
N ALA A 12 -41.05 43.51 -31.68
CA ALA A 12 -40.15 42.87 -32.63
C ALA A 12 -40.12 43.57 -34.02
N ARG A 13 -39.33 42.98 -34.95
CA ARG A 13 -39.32 43.04 -36.44
C ARG A 13 -38.35 44.05 -37.08
N GLN A 14 -37.71 43.84 -38.23
CA GLN A 14 -37.46 42.73 -39.19
C GLN A 14 -36.62 43.33 -40.36
N ARG A 15 -35.72 42.52 -40.96
CA ARG A 15 -35.34 42.44 -42.41
C ARG A 15 -34.66 43.69 -43.06
N THR A 16 -33.68 43.64 -43.97
CA THR A 16 -33.39 42.77 -45.14
C THR A 16 -31.99 43.10 -45.73
N LEU A 17 -31.29 42.09 -46.28
CA LEU A 17 -30.23 42.14 -47.32
C LEU A 17 -30.81 42.63 -48.70
N PRO A 18 -30.06 42.97 -49.79
CA PRO A 18 -28.95 42.16 -50.38
C PRO A 18 -27.94 42.82 -51.39
N ARG A 19 -27.11 41.96 -52.03
CA ARG A 19 -26.41 42.04 -53.36
C ARG A 19 -25.07 42.82 -53.42
N ASN A 20 -24.01 42.44 -54.16
CA ASN A 20 -23.76 41.45 -55.22
C ASN A 20 -22.22 41.34 -55.53
N ARG A 21 -21.71 40.13 -55.87
CA ARG A 21 -20.87 39.69 -57.04
C ARG A 21 -19.62 40.52 -57.49
N ILE A 22 -18.54 40.03 -58.14
CA ILE A 22 -17.98 38.76 -58.69
C ILE A 22 -16.53 39.09 -59.23
N MET A 23 -15.63 38.09 -59.26
CA MET A 23 -14.45 37.73 -60.13
C MET A 23 -13.85 38.75 -61.15
N SER A 24 -12.60 38.68 -61.67
CA SER A 24 -11.72 37.54 -62.02
C SER A 24 -10.27 37.96 -62.40
N LEU A 25 -9.34 36.99 -62.24
CA LEU A 25 -8.22 36.57 -63.10
C LEU A 25 -7.46 37.54 -64.06
N LEU A 26 -6.13 37.43 -64.02
CA LEU A 26 -5.28 37.40 -65.23
C LEU A 26 -4.06 36.48 -65.00
N SER A 27 -3.95 35.45 -65.85
CA SER A 27 -2.84 34.50 -65.94
C SER A 27 -1.85 34.94 -67.03
N PHE A 28 -0.56 34.68 -66.87
CA PHE A 28 0.34 34.34 -67.99
C PHE A 28 1.46 33.38 -67.55
N VAL A 29 1.83 32.50 -68.48
CA VAL A 29 2.55 31.23 -68.35
C VAL A 29 4.03 31.38 -68.74
N ALA A 30 4.96 30.67 -68.08
CA ALA A 30 6.09 29.96 -68.74
C ALA A 30 6.86 29.00 -67.80
N MET A 31 7.11 27.80 -68.31
CA MET A 31 7.86 26.64 -67.81
C MET A 31 9.32 26.90 -67.39
N LEU A 32 9.86 26.13 -66.41
CA LEU A 32 10.94 25.13 -66.59
C LEU A 32 11.55 24.61 -65.24
N VAL A 33 11.54 23.27 -65.11
CA VAL A 33 12.44 22.34 -64.36
C VAL A 33 12.45 22.26 -62.81
N LEU A 34 12.14 21.04 -62.35
CA LEU A 34 12.28 20.37 -61.03
C LEU A 34 13.69 20.54 -60.37
N PRO A 35 13.88 20.42 -59.02
CA PRO A 35 13.51 19.23 -58.25
C PRO A 35 12.92 19.47 -56.85
N SER A 36 12.35 18.39 -56.32
CA SER A 36 11.66 18.23 -55.04
C SER A 36 12.33 18.93 -53.86
N ILE A 37 11.65 19.96 -53.33
CA ILE A 37 11.86 20.50 -51.99
C ILE A 37 10.50 20.49 -51.31
N SER A 38 10.33 19.60 -50.33
CA SER A 38 9.20 19.65 -49.40
C SER A 38 9.29 20.95 -48.61
N VAL A 39 8.31 21.83 -48.81
CA VAL A 39 8.19 23.11 -48.11
C VAL A 39 7.96 22.84 -46.62
N PHE A 40 8.84 23.41 -45.81
CA PHE A 40 8.67 23.62 -44.38
C PHE A 40 7.36 24.36 -44.11
N ALA A 41 6.41 23.69 -43.46
CA ALA A 41 5.40 24.35 -42.65
C ALA A 41 5.89 24.28 -41.19
N VAL A 42 6.07 25.45 -40.61
CA VAL A 42 6.41 25.67 -39.20
C VAL A 42 5.25 25.18 -38.35
N ASP A 43 5.46 24.06 -37.66
CA ASP A 43 4.62 23.63 -36.55
C ASP A 43 5.47 23.45 -35.29
N ARG A 44 4.87 23.82 -34.17
CA ARG A 44 5.45 24.02 -32.84
C ARG A 44 6.39 22.87 -32.41
N PRO A 45 7.56 23.15 -31.78
CA PRO A 45 8.40 22.09 -31.27
C PRO A 45 7.70 21.38 -30.10
N SER A 46 7.45 20.09 -30.30
CA SER A 46 7.09 19.13 -29.27
C SER A 46 8.18 19.11 -28.20
N SER A 47 7.81 19.40 -26.95
CA SER A 47 8.66 19.25 -25.78
C SER A 47 8.81 17.76 -25.41
N THR A 48 9.37 16.98 -26.31
CA THR A 48 9.99 15.68 -26.03
C THR A 48 11.49 15.94 -26.04
N ASN A 49 12.06 16.17 -24.85
CA ASN A 49 13.45 15.90 -24.46
C ASN A 49 13.80 16.72 -23.22
N LYS A 50 13.70 16.07 -22.05
CA LYS A 50 14.58 16.25 -20.87
C LYS A 50 14.11 15.33 -19.75
N LEU A 51 14.40 14.04 -19.89
CA LEU A 51 14.38 13.06 -18.79
C LEU A 51 15.36 11.91 -19.11
N GLU A 52 16.58 12.25 -19.56
CA GLU A 52 17.63 11.26 -19.89
C GLU A 52 18.87 11.35 -18.99
N ALA A 53 18.76 11.97 -17.81
CA ALA A 53 19.88 12.05 -16.85
C ALA A 53 19.66 11.30 -15.51
N ALA A 54 18.61 10.47 -15.38
CA ALA A 54 18.38 9.59 -14.22
C ALA A 54 18.44 8.09 -14.59
N GLY A 55 19.01 7.78 -15.76
CA GLY A 55 18.73 6.58 -16.55
C GLY A 55 19.39 5.26 -16.14
N ASN A 56 20.15 5.14 -15.05
CA ASN A 56 20.84 3.87 -14.76
C ASN A 56 20.72 3.29 -13.33
N THR A 57 20.07 3.97 -12.39
CA THR A 57 19.76 3.38 -11.05
C THR A 57 18.25 3.21 -10.81
N ALA A 58 17.40 4.06 -11.39
CA ALA A 58 15.94 3.95 -11.30
C ALA A 58 15.34 2.84 -12.19
N SER A 59 16.07 2.37 -13.20
CA SER A 59 15.67 1.29 -14.11
C SER A 59 15.53 -0.08 -13.41
N ILE A 60 16.31 -0.30 -12.33
CA ILE A 60 16.26 -1.55 -11.55
C ILE A 60 15.12 -1.48 -10.51
N ALA A 61 14.87 -0.31 -9.93
CA ALA A 61 13.81 -0.11 -8.92
C ALA A 61 12.37 -0.19 -9.49
N ASN A 62 12.20 0.10 -10.79
CA ASN A 62 10.90 -0.02 -11.48
C ASN A 62 10.66 -1.39 -12.14
N LYS A 63 11.63 -2.32 -12.08
CA LYS A 63 11.55 -3.66 -12.70
C LYS A 63 11.74 -4.81 -11.72
N THR A 64 11.48 -4.61 -10.42
CA THR A 64 11.32 -5.77 -9.53
C THR A 64 9.94 -6.34 -9.75
N SER A 65 9.95 -7.42 -10.52
CA SER A 65 8.83 -8.16 -11.06
C SER A 65 7.81 -8.58 -10.01
N ARG A 66 6.57 -8.73 -10.45
CA ARG A 66 5.48 -9.38 -9.70
C ARG A 66 5.92 -10.75 -9.19
N LEU A 67 5.34 -11.28 -8.09
CA LEU A 67 5.75 -12.60 -7.55
C LEU A 67 5.68 -13.72 -8.60
N SER A 68 4.77 -13.57 -9.57
CA SER A 68 4.58 -14.49 -10.70
C SER A 68 5.60 -14.35 -11.83
N GLU A 69 6.36 -13.26 -11.88
CA GLU A 69 7.30 -12.97 -12.95
C GLU A 69 8.71 -13.39 -12.55
N GLY A 70 9.24 -14.46 -13.16
CA GLY A 70 10.62 -14.91 -12.96
C GLY A 70 10.86 -15.78 -11.73
N ALA A 71 9.80 -16.25 -11.06
CA ALA A 71 9.93 -17.24 -9.99
C ALA A 71 10.41 -18.60 -10.54
N ASP A 72 11.51 -19.11 -10.01
CA ASP A 72 11.95 -20.48 -10.29
C ASP A 72 11.10 -21.47 -9.49
N LEU A 73 10.06 -22.03 -10.11
CA LEU A 73 9.16 -22.98 -9.46
C LEU A 73 9.79 -24.36 -9.21
N GLN A 74 11.05 -24.59 -9.63
CA GLN A 74 11.82 -25.77 -9.22
C GLN A 74 12.40 -25.59 -7.81
N ASP A 75 12.59 -24.35 -7.35
CA ASP A 75 12.93 -24.08 -5.96
C ASP A 75 11.66 -24.27 -5.09
N PRO A 76 11.66 -25.23 -4.14
CA PRO A 76 10.48 -25.52 -3.33
C PRO A 76 10.02 -24.32 -2.49
N PHE A 77 10.91 -23.40 -2.14
CA PHE A 77 10.55 -22.19 -1.40
C PHE A 77 9.80 -21.18 -2.28
N ALA A 78 10.24 -21.00 -3.53
CA ALA A 78 9.56 -20.14 -4.48
C ALA A 78 8.22 -20.74 -4.91
N ALA A 79 8.16 -22.06 -5.11
CA ALA A 79 6.92 -22.79 -5.37
C ALA A 79 5.91 -22.64 -4.21
N LEU A 80 6.38 -22.70 -2.95
CA LEU A 80 5.53 -22.48 -1.79
C LEU A 80 4.98 -21.05 -1.75
N THR A 81 5.83 -20.02 -1.91
CA THR A 81 5.36 -18.63 -1.97
C THR A 81 4.36 -18.44 -3.11
N TYR A 82 4.62 -19.00 -4.30
CA TYR A 82 3.69 -18.92 -5.42
C TYR A 82 2.32 -19.55 -5.10
N LEU A 83 2.31 -20.74 -4.48
CA LEU A 83 1.07 -21.41 -4.07
C LEU A 83 0.26 -20.58 -3.05
N LEU A 84 0.95 -19.89 -2.15
CA LEU A 84 0.34 -19.12 -1.06
C LEU A 84 -0.07 -17.71 -1.49
N PHE A 85 0.60 -17.11 -2.48
CA PHE A 85 0.46 -15.70 -2.85
C PHE A 85 0.04 -15.48 -4.30
N THR A 86 -0.45 -16.51 -4.99
CA THR A 86 -1.13 -16.36 -6.27
C THR A 86 -2.47 -17.06 -6.25
N ASP A 87 -3.49 -16.41 -6.84
CA ASP A 87 -4.80 -17.01 -6.99
C ASP A 87 -5.50 -16.47 -8.24
N LYS A 88 -6.30 -17.31 -8.88
CA LYS A 88 -7.11 -16.93 -10.04
C LYS A 88 -8.52 -16.68 -9.55
N LEU A 89 -8.96 -15.43 -9.61
CA LEU A 89 -10.25 -15.02 -9.05
C LEU A 89 -10.90 -13.90 -9.85
N ILE A 90 -12.20 -13.75 -9.62
CA ILE A 90 -12.99 -12.60 -10.02
C ILE A 90 -13.08 -11.68 -8.79
N PRO A 91 -12.57 -10.43 -8.84
CA PRO A 91 -12.74 -9.48 -7.75
C PRO A 91 -14.22 -9.24 -7.50
N VAL A 92 -14.63 -9.09 -6.24
CA VAL A 92 -16.02 -8.72 -5.92
C VAL A 92 -16.32 -7.30 -6.43
N GLU A 93 -15.33 -6.41 -6.36
CA GLU A 93 -15.48 -5.01 -6.81
C GLU A 93 -14.30 -4.58 -7.70
N ILE A 94 -14.59 -3.81 -8.75
CA ILE A 94 -13.60 -3.16 -9.62
C ILE A 94 -13.73 -1.64 -9.48
N GLY A 95 -12.65 -0.96 -9.10
CA GLY A 95 -12.61 0.50 -9.05
C GLY A 95 -12.56 1.15 -10.44
N THR A 96 -13.18 2.31 -10.62
CA THR A 96 -13.26 3.01 -11.93
C THR A 96 -11.93 3.55 -12.45
N VAL A 97 -10.90 3.60 -11.60
CA VAL A 97 -9.53 4.00 -11.95
C VAL A 97 -8.69 2.88 -12.55
N VAL A 98 -9.20 1.64 -12.51
CA VAL A 98 -8.64 0.57 -13.33
C VAL A 98 -9.03 0.89 -14.78
N PRO A 99 -8.09 0.89 -15.76
CA PRO A 99 -8.40 1.14 -17.15
C PRO A 99 -9.61 0.31 -17.55
N ALA A 100 -10.70 1.02 -17.84
CA ALA A 100 -11.91 0.35 -18.26
C ALA A 100 -11.68 -0.26 -19.66
N PRO A 101 -12.38 -1.35 -20.01
CA PRO A 101 -12.33 -1.88 -21.36
C PRO A 101 -12.56 -0.76 -22.39
N ALA A 102 -11.87 -0.84 -23.52
CA ALA A 102 -11.97 0.16 -24.58
C ALA A 102 -13.45 0.47 -24.90
N GLY A 103 -13.82 1.74 -24.87
CA GLY A 103 -15.20 2.20 -25.08
C GLY A 103 -16.03 2.46 -23.82
N THR A 104 -15.47 2.30 -22.62
CA THR A 104 -16.14 2.67 -21.37
C THR A 104 -15.82 4.12 -20.99
N GLU A 105 -16.85 4.95 -20.83
CA GLU A 105 -16.69 6.34 -20.38
C GLU A 105 -16.25 6.37 -18.91
N ILE A 106 -15.09 6.97 -18.63
CA ILE A 106 -14.61 7.18 -17.25
C ILE A 106 -15.39 8.35 -16.67
N VAL A 107 -16.46 8.06 -15.93
CA VAL A 107 -17.24 9.07 -15.21
C VAL A 107 -16.45 9.50 -13.96
N VAL A 108 -15.73 10.60 -14.06
CA VAL A 108 -15.19 11.32 -12.90
C VAL A 108 -16.29 12.25 -12.39
N ASP A 109 -16.68 12.14 -11.11
CA ASP A 109 -17.62 13.10 -10.51
C ASP A 109 -16.94 14.48 -10.47
N PRO A 110 -17.40 15.48 -11.25
CA PRO A 110 -16.75 16.79 -11.29
C PRO A 110 -16.87 17.57 -9.98
N LYS A 111 -17.81 17.18 -9.09
CA LYS A 111 -17.93 17.73 -7.73
C LYS A 111 -17.14 16.91 -6.70
N ARG A 112 -16.65 15.72 -7.07
CA ARG A 112 -15.84 14.82 -6.24
C ARG A 112 -14.76 14.11 -7.08
N PRO A 113 -13.77 14.82 -7.64
CA PRO A 113 -12.78 14.21 -8.53
C PRO A 113 -11.89 13.16 -7.85
N TRP A 114 -11.91 13.10 -6.51
CA TRP A 114 -11.23 12.12 -5.64
C TRP A 114 -12.10 10.89 -5.30
N TYR A 115 -13.36 10.86 -5.72
CA TYR A 115 -14.26 9.73 -5.52
C TYR A 115 -14.11 8.76 -6.67
N PHE A 116 -13.37 7.69 -6.40
CA PHE A 116 -13.26 6.57 -7.33
C PHE A 116 -14.52 5.71 -7.20
N GLY A 117 -15.32 5.70 -8.26
CA GLY A 117 -16.47 4.82 -8.39
C GLY A 117 -16.06 3.36 -8.36
N LYS A 118 -17.05 2.47 -8.33
CA LYS A 118 -16.85 1.03 -8.40
C LYS A 118 -17.99 0.34 -9.14
N ARG A 119 -17.71 -0.82 -9.71
CA ARG A 119 -18.71 -1.77 -10.23
C ARG A 119 -18.47 -3.16 -9.64
N GLU A 120 -19.47 -4.02 -9.75
CA GLU A 120 -19.30 -5.45 -9.46
C GLU A 120 -18.34 -6.08 -10.49
N GLY A 121 -17.57 -7.06 -10.04
CA GLY A 121 -16.74 -7.87 -10.93
C GLY A 121 -17.57 -8.89 -11.72
N THR A 122 -17.07 -9.26 -12.89
CA THR A 122 -17.69 -10.20 -13.82
C THR A 122 -16.70 -11.28 -14.23
N SER A 123 -17.16 -12.32 -14.93
CA SER A 123 -16.26 -13.35 -15.48
C SER A 123 -15.18 -12.78 -16.41
N ALA A 124 -15.43 -11.64 -17.08
CA ALA A 124 -14.44 -10.96 -17.91
C ALA A 124 -13.30 -10.32 -17.10
N ASP A 125 -13.47 -10.15 -15.79
CA ASP A 125 -12.45 -9.58 -14.89
C ASP A 125 -11.54 -10.64 -14.28
N GLU A 126 -11.85 -11.92 -14.49
CA GLU A 126 -11.09 -13.04 -13.97
C GLU A 126 -9.63 -12.95 -14.44
N ARG A 127 -8.71 -12.99 -13.48
CA ARG A 127 -7.28 -12.98 -13.76
C ARG A 127 -6.52 -13.61 -12.60
N VAL A 128 -5.26 -13.90 -12.86
CA VAL A 128 -4.33 -14.27 -11.79
C VAL A 128 -3.93 -12.99 -11.06
N PHE A 129 -4.17 -12.95 -9.76
CA PHE A 129 -3.63 -11.95 -8.87
C PHE A 129 -2.42 -12.54 -8.18
N ASP A 130 -1.34 -11.79 -8.18
CA ASP A 130 -0.19 -12.00 -7.32
C ASP A 130 -0.30 -11.08 -6.11
N GLY A 131 0.08 -11.57 -4.94
CA GLY A 131 0.10 -10.75 -3.73
C GLY A 131 1.18 -9.67 -3.81
N ASP A 132 0.90 -8.50 -3.25
CA ASP A 132 1.81 -7.36 -3.17
C ASP A 132 2.85 -7.51 -2.04
N VAL A 133 3.21 -8.75 -1.67
CA VAL A 133 3.94 -9.15 -0.44
C VAL A 133 3.16 -8.92 0.85
N ARG A 134 2.30 -7.90 0.89
CA ARG A 134 1.58 -7.49 2.10
C ARG A 134 0.38 -8.38 2.41
N VAL A 135 -0.36 -8.79 1.38
CA VAL A 135 -1.59 -9.54 1.52
C VAL A 135 -1.69 -10.62 0.44
N SER A 136 -1.81 -11.88 0.86
CA SER A 136 -2.12 -12.98 -0.07
C SER A 136 -3.51 -12.77 -0.70
N PRO A 137 -3.70 -13.04 -2.01
CA PRO A 137 -5.01 -13.05 -2.65
C PRO A 137 -5.84 -14.30 -2.32
N LEU A 138 -5.24 -15.31 -1.69
CA LEU A 138 -5.90 -16.58 -1.35
C LEU A 138 -6.91 -16.34 -0.22
N LEU A 139 -8.19 -16.30 -0.59
CA LEU A 139 -9.31 -16.10 0.34
C LEU A 139 -9.88 -17.41 0.88
N LYS A 140 -9.83 -18.47 0.06
CA LYS A 140 -10.31 -19.81 0.38
C LYS A 140 -9.34 -20.82 -0.20
N TRP A 141 -9.23 -21.98 0.43
CA TRP A 141 -8.39 -23.04 -0.09
C TRP A 141 -9.07 -23.79 -1.25
N ASN A 142 -8.39 -23.89 -2.39
CA ASN A 142 -8.81 -24.78 -3.47
C ASN A 142 -8.35 -26.22 -3.17
N LYS A 143 -9.30 -27.16 -3.09
CA LYS A 143 -9.00 -28.58 -2.78
C LYS A 143 -8.04 -29.23 -3.78
N ASP A 144 -8.01 -28.77 -5.03
CA ASP A 144 -7.08 -29.27 -6.06
C ASP A 144 -5.61 -28.93 -5.74
N ASN A 145 -5.38 -27.97 -4.85
CA ASN A 145 -4.04 -27.59 -4.41
C ASN A 145 -3.53 -28.42 -3.23
N THR A 146 -4.35 -29.26 -2.60
CA THR A 146 -3.94 -30.03 -1.40
C THR A 146 -2.77 -30.97 -1.70
N GLY A 147 -2.82 -31.73 -2.80
CA GLY A 147 -1.72 -32.61 -3.20
C GLY A 147 -0.44 -31.84 -3.54
N LYS A 148 -0.58 -30.65 -4.15
CA LYS A 148 0.56 -29.77 -4.45
C LYS A 148 1.22 -29.24 -3.17
N LEU A 149 0.41 -28.83 -2.19
CA LEU A 149 0.91 -28.39 -0.89
C LEU A 149 1.71 -29.50 -0.21
N GLN A 150 1.19 -30.72 -0.18
CA GLN A 150 1.87 -31.87 0.45
C GLN A 150 3.20 -32.20 -0.24
N PHE A 151 3.23 -32.18 -1.58
CA PHE A 151 4.45 -32.37 -2.34
C PHE A 151 5.49 -31.30 -2.02
N ILE A 152 5.11 -30.02 -2.11
CA ILE A 152 6.00 -28.89 -1.81
C ILE A 152 6.48 -28.94 -0.36
N ALA A 153 5.61 -29.31 0.59
CA ALA A 153 5.96 -29.41 2.00
C ALA A 153 7.08 -30.43 2.26
N ASN A 154 7.04 -31.58 1.58
CA ASN A 154 8.09 -32.59 1.68
C ASN A 154 9.42 -32.09 1.11
N GLU A 155 9.40 -31.42 -0.05
CA GLU A 155 10.61 -30.82 -0.65
C GLU A 155 11.20 -29.69 0.21
N VAL A 156 10.35 -28.88 0.84
CA VAL A 156 10.77 -27.86 1.81
C VAL A 156 11.47 -28.52 3.00
N ARG A 157 10.89 -29.55 3.61
CA ARG A 157 11.52 -30.27 4.73
C ARG A 157 12.84 -30.92 4.35
N ALA A 158 12.90 -31.56 3.18
CA ALA A 158 14.15 -32.13 2.66
C ALA A 158 15.22 -31.05 2.48
N SER A 159 14.85 -29.89 1.93
CA SER A 159 15.77 -28.75 1.75
C SER A 159 16.19 -28.12 3.09
N LEU A 160 15.33 -28.14 4.11
CA LEU A 160 15.68 -27.66 5.46
C LEU A 160 16.63 -28.62 6.19
N ALA A 161 16.52 -29.93 5.94
CA ALA A 161 17.40 -30.93 6.51
C ALA A 161 18.82 -30.90 5.92
N ASP A 162 18.96 -30.45 4.67
CA ASP A 162 20.24 -30.29 3.98
C ASP A 162 20.85 -28.89 4.22
N PRO A 163 22.00 -28.77 4.92
CA PRO A 163 22.66 -27.49 5.16
C PRO A 163 23.03 -26.69 3.91
N GLN A 164 23.25 -27.37 2.76
CA GLN A 164 23.60 -26.70 1.50
C GLN A 164 22.37 -26.09 0.79
N ARG A 165 21.18 -26.65 1.05
CA ARG A 165 19.91 -26.19 0.47
C ARG A 165 19.09 -25.33 1.45
N ARG A 166 19.46 -25.32 2.73
CA ARG A 166 18.76 -24.56 3.76
C ARG A 166 18.77 -23.06 3.43
N PRO A 167 17.61 -22.39 3.45
CA PRO A 167 17.52 -20.97 3.17
C PRO A 167 18.23 -20.16 4.27
N LYS A 168 18.80 -19.02 3.89
CA LYS A 168 19.35 -18.07 4.84
C LYS A 168 18.26 -17.58 5.82
N PRO A 169 18.62 -17.18 7.06
CA PRO A 169 17.68 -16.76 8.09
C PRO A 169 16.59 -15.75 7.66
N LEU A 170 16.96 -14.73 6.87
CA LEU A 170 16.01 -13.73 6.36
C LEU A 170 14.95 -14.33 5.42
N ARG A 171 15.38 -15.23 4.51
CA ARG A 171 14.48 -15.93 3.59
C ARG A 171 13.56 -16.88 4.37
N GLN A 172 14.11 -17.58 5.35
CA GLN A 172 13.35 -18.47 6.23
C GLN A 172 12.26 -17.72 7.02
N LEU A 173 12.58 -16.54 7.59
CA LEU A 173 11.58 -15.68 8.25
C LEU A 173 10.49 -15.22 7.27
N SER A 174 10.89 -14.76 6.08
CA SER A 174 9.94 -14.30 5.05
C SER A 174 8.93 -15.39 4.67
N LEU A 175 9.40 -16.62 4.48
CA LEU A 175 8.57 -17.78 4.18
C LEU A 175 7.67 -18.20 5.35
N GLN A 176 8.21 -18.19 6.57
CA GLN A 176 7.42 -18.48 7.77
C GLN A 176 6.27 -17.48 7.92
N TRP A 177 6.54 -16.21 7.66
CA TRP A 177 5.54 -15.14 7.72
C TRP A 177 4.47 -15.32 6.62
N ASP A 178 4.88 -15.66 5.39
CA ASP A 178 3.95 -15.94 4.28
C ASP A 178 2.98 -17.06 4.67
N LEU A 179 3.49 -18.17 5.20
CA LEU A 179 2.68 -19.28 5.72
C LEU A 179 1.76 -18.85 6.85
N LEU A 180 2.28 -18.13 7.85
CA LEU A 180 1.49 -17.66 9.00
C LEU A 180 0.32 -16.78 8.54
N SER A 181 0.54 -15.92 7.54
CA SER A 181 -0.47 -15.03 6.99
C SER A 181 -1.62 -15.75 6.31
N VAL A 182 -1.32 -16.77 5.51
CA VAL A 182 -2.34 -17.58 4.84
C VAL A 182 -3.02 -18.52 5.83
N TRP A 183 -2.24 -19.22 6.66
CA TRP A 183 -2.75 -20.15 7.66
C TRP A 183 -3.74 -19.47 8.62
N TRP A 184 -3.37 -18.31 9.17
CA TRP A 184 -4.23 -17.61 10.13
C TRP A 184 -5.56 -17.16 9.52
N ARG A 185 -5.57 -16.74 8.25
CA ARG A 185 -6.81 -16.44 7.52
C ARG A 185 -7.65 -17.69 7.31
N LEU A 186 -7.01 -18.79 6.90
CA LEU A 186 -7.70 -20.05 6.62
C LEU A 186 -8.30 -20.68 7.89
N GLU A 187 -7.66 -20.52 9.05
CA GLU A 187 -8.23 -20.91 10.36
C GLU A 187 -9.53 -20.16 10.70
N GLN A 188 -9.75 -18.99 10.11
CA GLN A 188 -10.96 -18.16 10.24
C GLN A 188 -11.97 -18.40 9.11
N THR A 189 -11.61 -19.25 8.13
CA THR A 189 -12.41 -19.46 6.91
C THR A 189 -13.14 -20.79 6.96
N GLU A 190 -14.47 -20.73 6.91
CA GLU A 190 -15.34 -21.90 6.88
C GLU A 190 -15.02 -22.83 5.70
N GLY A 191 -15.02 -24.13 5.97
CA GLY A 191 -14.81 -25.17 4.94
C GLY A 191 -13.35 -25.41 4.56
N THR A 192 -12.37 -24.76 5.21
CA THR A 192 -10.95 -25.08 5.00
C THR A 192 -10.67 -26.51 5.48
N PRO A 193 -10.04 -27.39 4.66
CA PRO A 193 -9.71 -28.75 5.07
C PRO A 193 -8.72 -28.78 6.26
N PRO A 194 -9.00 -29.52 7.35
CA PRO A 194 -8.13 -29.59 8.52
C PRO A 194 -6.72 -30.11 8.24
N GLU A 195 -6.55 -31.00 7.27
CA GLU A 195 -5.27 -31.52 6.84
C GLU A 195 -4.38 -30.45 6.21
N VAL A 196 -4.97 -29.48 5.50
CA VAL A 196 -4.26 -28.33 4.94
C VAL A 196 -3.80 -27.41 6.07
N LEU A 197 -4.70 -27.12 7.02
CA LEU A 197 -4.37 -26.29 8.19
C LEU A 197 -3.23 -26.89 9.02
N LEU A 198 -3.25 -28.21 9.21
CA LEU A 198 -2.18 -28.93 9.90
C LEU A 198 -0.86 -28.85 9.13
N GLU A 199 -0.88 -29.06 7.82
CA GLU A 199 0.33 -29.07 7.00
C GLU A 199 1.00 -27.68 6.99
N LEU A 200 0.20 -26.62 6.86
CA LEU A 200 0.68 -25.23 6.98
C LEU A 200 1.23 -24.96 8.39
N ALA A 201 0.53 -25.40 9.45
CA ALA A 201 1.00 -25.26 10.83
C ALA A 201 2.36 -25.95 11.05
N ARG A 202 2.57 -27.14 10.49
CA ARG A 202 3.85 -27.86 10.54
C ARG A 202 4.94 -27.12 9.78
N LEU A 203 4.66 -26.61 8.58
CA LEU A 203 5.65 -25.82 7.84
C LEU A 203 6.05 -24.54 8.57
N ILE A 204 5.12 -23.88 9.29
CA ILE A 204 5.44 -22.74 10.15
C ILE A 204 6.45 -23.15 11.23
N THR A 205 6.28 -24.33 11.84
CA THR A 205 7.22 -24.85 12.84
C THR A 205 8.55 -25.32 12.25
N ASP A 206 8.53 -25.93 11.06
CA ASP A 206 9.73 -26.40 10.37
C ASP A 206 10.64 -25.22 9.99
N LEU A 207 10.05 -24.05 9.70
CA LEU A 207 10.75 -22.81 9.40
C LEU A 207 11.05 -21.96 10.64
N ALA A 208 10.74 -22.43 11.84
CA ALA A 208 11.00 -21.68 13.06
C ALA A 208 12.49 -21.45 13.32
N GLN A 209 12.82 -20.29 13.89
CA GLN A 209 14.18 -19.89 14.20
C GLN A 209 14.28 -19.44 15.66
N PRO A 210 15.42 -19.67 16.34
CA PRO A 210 15.63 -19.14 17.69
C PRO A 210 15.45 -17.62 17.74
N ALA A 211 14.94 -17.11 18.86
CA ALA A 211 14.72 -15.68 19.06
C ALA A 211 15.99 -14.85 18.83
N GLN A 212 17.16 -15.36 19.24
CA GLN A 212 18.46 -14.71 18.99
C GLN A 212 18.73 -14.51 17.49
N THR A 213 18.47 -15.54 16.67
CA THR A 213 18.63 -15.45 15.20
C THR A 213 17.68 -14.40 14.64
N LEU A 214 16.40 -14.44 15.03
CA LEU A 214 15.38 -13.49 14.57
C LEU A 214 15.73 -12.03 14.93
N ASN A 215 16.21 -11.80 16.15
CA ASN A 215 16.59 -10.48 16.63
C ASN A 215 17.87 -9.94 15.99
N SER A 216 18.71 -10.81 15.42
CA SER A 216 19.97 -10.45 14.75
C SER A 216 19.83 -10.12 13.26
N LEU A 217 18.63 -10.29 12.69
CA LEU A 217 18.39 -10.02 11.28
C LEU A 217 18.55 -8.52 10.95
N PRO A 218 18.93 -8.17 9.72
CA PRO A 218 19.01 -6.77 9.32
C PRO A 218 17.61 -6.13 9.22
N ASP A 219 17.46 -4.89 9.69
CA ASP A 219 16.17 -4.17 9.58
C ASP A 219 15.80 -3.81 8.13
N GLY A 220 16.79 -3.51 7.30
CA GLY A 220 16.64 -3.12 5.90
C GLY A 220 16.48 -1.61 5.66
N TYR A 221 16.39 -0.78 6.70
CA TYR A 221 16.11 0.66 6.56
C TYR A 221 17.27 1.39 5.88
N GLU A 222 18.51 1.14 6.30
CA GLU A 222 19.70 1.75 5.69
C GLU A 222 19.88 1.32 4.23
N GLN A 223 19.56 0.06 3.92
CA GLN A 223 19.56 -0.42 2.54
C GLN A 223 18.49 0.30 1.70
N ALA A 224 17.29 0.50 2.24
CA ALA A 224 16.23 1.26 1.56
C ALA A 224 16.65 2.73 1.34
N LYS A 225 17.19 3.37 2.37
CA LYS A 225 17.73 4.73 2.30
C LYS A 225 18.79 4.88 1.22
N ALA A 226 19.72 3.91 1.13
CA ALA A 226 20.72 3.87 0.08
C ALA A 226 20.12 3.61 -1.32
N GLN A 227 19.15 2.69 -1.43
CA GLN A 227 18.47 2.35 -2.69
C GLN A 227 17.74 3.54 -3.32
N PHE A 228 17.15 4.40 -2.48
CA PHE A 228 16.38 5.57 -2.91
C PHE A 228 17.08 6.90 -2.62
N ALA A 229 18.41 6.87 -2.45
CA ALA A 229 19.21 8.07 -2.24
C ALA A 229 19.04 9.07 -3.40
N GLY A 230 18.87 10.36 -3.07
CA GLY A 230 18.65 11.43 -4.05
C GLY A 230 17.23 11.50 -4.64
N SER A 231 16.31 10.63 -4.19
CA SER A 231 14.88 10.76 -4.50
C SER A 231 14.32 12.08 -3.98
N LYS A 232 13.30 12.62 -4.66
CA LYS A 232 12.74 13.94 -4.37
C LYS A 232 11.26 13.82 -4.08
N MET A 233 10.79 14.61 -3.13
CA MET A 233 9.38 14.67 -2.74
C MET A 233 8.57 15.40 -3.83
N VAL A 234 8.22 14.68 -4.91
CA VAL A 234 7.50 15.21 -6.08
C VAL A 234 6.33 14.29 -6.43
N GLY A 235 5.12 14.65 -6.00
CA GLY A 235 3.90 13.87 -6.25
C GLY A 235 3.95 12.44 -5.67
N TYR A 236 2.88 11.67 -5.85
CA TYR A 236 2.79 10.30 -5.34
C TYR A 236 3.26 9.23 -6.34
N GLN A 237 3.50 9.62 -7.59
CA GLN A 237 3.86 8.70 -8.67
C GLN A 237 5.37 8.45 -8.74
N THR A 238 6.17 9.31 -8.11
CA THR A 238 7.64 9.19 -8.09
C THR A 238 8.12 8.82 -6.69
N PRO A 239 9.19 8.01 -6.57
CA PRO A 239 9.70 7.62 -5.27
C PRO A 239 10.23 8.84 -4.51
N TRP A 240 9.95 8.89 -3.22
CA TRP A 240 10.61 9.73 -2.24
C TRP A 240 10.84 8.96 -0.95
N PHE A 241 12.10 8.93 -0.49
CA PHE A 241 12.51 8.31 0.75
C PHE A 241 13.21 9.36 1.61
N SER A 242 12.84 9.43 2.91
CA SER A 242 13.42 10.42 3.81
C SER A 242 14.94 10.20 3.98
N PRO A 243 15.77 11.24 3.85
CA PRO A 243 17.20 11.13 4.14
C PRO A 243 17.51 11.08 5.65
N ASP A 244 16.51 11.29 6.50
CA ASP A 244 16.65 11.41 7.94
C ASP A 244 16.87 10.05 8.64
N GLU A 245 17.45 10.10 9.83
CA GLU A 245 17.71 8.96 10.73
C GLU A 245 16.48 8.63 11.60
N ILE A 246 15.40 8.18 10.95
CA ILE A 246 14.07 8.00 11.58
C ILE A 246 14.07 6.96 12.71
N LEU A 247 14.66 5.79 12.48
CA LEU A 247 14.66 4.70 13.48
C LEU A 247 15.50 5.05 14.72
N ALA A 248 16.46 5.95 14.57
CA ALA A 248 17.27 6.49 15.67
C ALA A 248 16.56 7.63 16.41
N GLU A 249 15.40 8.10 15.92
CA GLU A 249 14.64 9.27 16.40
C GLU A 249 15.48 10.56 16.37
N GLN A 250 16.26 10.72 15.30
CA GLN A 250 17.07 11.90 15.03
C GLN A 250 16.35 12.83 14.04
N ASP A 251 16.96 13.97 13.75
CA ASP A 251 16.44 14.96 12.79
C ASP A 251 14.99 15.40 13.09
N GLY A 252 14.60 15.40 14.36
CA GLY A 252 13.28 15.81 14.82
C GLY A 252 12.16 14.77 14.73
N TRP A 253 12.48 13.54 14.31
CA TRP A 253 11.55 12.42 14.34
C TRP A 253 11.34 11.91 15.77
N GLN A 254 10.09 11.61 16.11
CA GLN A 254 9.73 10.98 17.38
C GLN A 254 8.80 9.78 17.15
N GLN A 255 9.02 8.69 17.87
CA GLN A 255 8.10 7.57 17.90
C GLN A 255 6.83 7.92 18.69
N ILE A 256 5.68 7.54 18.14
CA ILE A 256 4.37 7.77 18.74
C ILE A 256 3.83 6.45 19.29
N ALA A 257 3.55 6.41 20.59
CA ALA A 257 2.74 5.37 21.20
C ALA A 257 1.26 5.62 20.93
N ARG A 258 0.51 4.57 20.63
CA ARG A 258 -0.93 4.62 20.35
C ARG A 258 -1.60 3.28 20.61
N ARG A 259 -2.91 3.29 20.82
CA ARG A 259 -3.75 2.08 20.89
C ARG A 259 -3.72 1.32 19.58
N SER A 260 -3.62 0.00 19.62
CA SER A 260 -3.73 -0.85 18.43
C SER A 260 -5.14 -0.68 17.84
N SER A 261 -5.24 -0.40 16.54
CA SER A 261 -6.50 -0.47 15.79
C SER A 261 -6.33 -1.52 14.70
N LYS A 262 -7.34 -1.82 13.86
CA LYS A 262 -7.32 -2.94 12.91
C LYS A 262 -5.98 -3.12 12.15
N LEU A 263 -5.40 -2.05 11.60
CA LEU A 263 -4.12 -2.09 10.86
C LEU A 263 -2.86 -2.27 11.73
N PHE A 264 -2.99 -2.13 13.05
CA PHE A 264 -1.88 -2.02 14.00
C PHE A 264 -1.91 -3.10 15.09
N VAL A 265 -2.96 -3.91 15.13
CA VAL A 265 -3.07 -5.03 16.06
C VAL A 265 -2.40 -6.26 15.43
N ALA A 266 -1.52 -6.91 16.17
CA ALA A 266 -0.62 -7.90 15.60
C ALA A 266 -1.36 -9.14 15.06
N PRO A 267 -2.38 -9.72 15.73
CA PRO A 267 -3.15 -10.83 15.15
C PRO A 267 -3.85 -10.51 13.83
N HIS A 268 -4.12 -9.25 13.51
CA HIS A 268 -4.72 -8.89 12.23
C HIS A 268 -3.68 -8.64 11.14
N SER A 269 -2.62 -7.91 11.47
CA SER A 269 -1.59 -7.47 10.52
C SER A 269 -0.41 -8.44 10.39
N LEU A 270 -0.25 -9.31 11.38
CA LEU A 270 0.90 -10.20 11.65
C LEU A 270 2.23 -9.45 11.67
N ARG A 271 2.21 -8.19 12.11
CA ARG A 271 3.34 -7.28 12.10
C ARG A 271 3.44 -6.54 13.42
N ALA A 272 4.66 -6.16 13.77
CA ALA A 272 4.89 -5.12 14.75
C ALA A 272 4.85 -3.76 14.04
N SER A 273 3.96 -2.87 14.47
CA SER A 273 3.81 -1.54 13.86
C SER A 273 4.36 -0.44 14.75
N ARG A 274 5.30 0.33 14.21
CA ARG A 274 5.83 1.56 14.77
C ARG A 274 5.46 2.74 13.89
N ILE A 275 5.19 3.88 14.52
CA ILE A 275 4.88 5.12 13.81
C ILE A 275 5.79 6.20 14.35
N TYR A 276 6.45 6.89 13.43
CA TYR A 276 7.25 8.06 13.72
C TYR A 276 6.58 9.29 13.12
N MET A 277 6.79 10.43 13.75
CA MET A 277 6.26 11.69 13.30
C MET A 277 7.31 12.78 13.42
N LYS A 278 7.29 13.73 12.49
CA LYS A 278 8.06 14.96 12.51
C LYS A 278 7.14 16.12 12.13
N ALA A 279 7.00 17.08 13.02
CA ALA A 279 6.30 18.33 12.72
C ALA A 279 7.32 19.35 12.20
N LEU A 280 7.06 19.93 11.04
CA LEU A 280 7.97 20.89 10.41
C LEU A 280 7.57 22.32 10.81
N ASP A 281 8.20 22.84 11.86
CA ASP A 281 8.37 24.29 12.11
C ASP A 281 9.78 24.70 11.57
N PRO A 282 10.22 25.98 11.52
CA PRO A 282 11.37 26.38 10.69
C PRO A 282 12.69 25.68 11.01
N ALA A 283 12.83 25.06 12.20
CA ALA A 283 13.99 24.26 12.58
C ALA A 283 13.76 22.73 12.49
N GLY A 284 12.50 22.26 12.44
CA GLY A 284 12.13 20.84 12.27
C GLY A 284 12.68 19.91 13.36
N THR A 285 12.73 20.37 14.62
CA THR A 285 13.37 19.69 15.74
C THR A 285 12.43 18.76 16.51
N SER A 286 12.99 17.94 17.41
CA SER A 286 12.19 17.05 18.27
C SER A 286 11.31 17.83 19.25
N ALA A 287 11.77 19.01 19.69
CA ALA A 287 10.99 19.92 20.53
C ALA A 287 9.75 20.45 19.79
N ASP A 288 9.85 20.71 18.48
CA ASP A 288 8.74 21.16 17.66
C ASP A 288 7.66 20.07 17.53
N THR A 289 8.08 18.82 17.30
CA THR A 289 7.18 17.65 17.28
C THR A 289 6.49 17.44 18.62
N GLU A 290 7.21 17.58 19.74
CA GLU A 290 6.62 17.44 21.07
C GLU A 290 5.64 18.58 21.39
N ALA A 291 5.98 19.83 21.03
CA ALA A 291 5.10 20.98 21.19
C ALA A 291 3.80 20.82 20.38
N PHE A 292 3.91 20.34 19.13
CA PHE A 292 2.77 20.00 18.29
C PHE A 292 1.86 18.96 18.95
N LEU A 293 2.43 17.88 19.48
CA LEU A 293 1.67 16.82 20.16
C LEU A 293 0.98 17.33 21.44
N LYS A 294 1.64 18.19 22.21
CA LYS A 294 1.04 18.84 23.38
C LYS A 294 -0.13 19.73 22.98
N ALA A 295 0.05 20.58 21.96
CA ALA A 295 -1.01 21.44 21.45
C ALA A 295 -2.22 20.64 20.97
N TRP A 296 -1.98 19.56 20.22
CA TRP A 296 -3.04 18.64 19.80
C TRP A 296 -3.76 17.98 20.99
N ALA A 297 -3.02 17.48 21.99
CA ALA A 297 -3.63 16.83 23.16
C ALA A 297 -4.54 17.81 23.93
N THR A 298 -4.19 19.10 23.96
CA THR A 298 -5.00 20.15 24.59
C THR A 298 -6.17 20.66 23.74
N SER A 299 -6.20 20.39 22.44
CA SER A 299 -7.25 20.89 21.53
C SER A 299 -8.60 20.18 21.67
N GLY A 300 -8.72 19.26 22.64
CA GLY A 300 -9.99 18.64 23.04
C GLY A 300 -10.54 17.62 22.04
N THR A 301 -9.70 17.10 21.11
CA THR A 301 -10.13 16.19 20.03
C THR A 301 -11.25 16.76 19.15
N THR A 302 -11.27 18.08 18.97
CA THR A 302 -12.24 18.72 18.06
C THR A 302 -12.10 18.13 16.66
N ARG A 303 -13.23 17.78 16.03
CA ARG A 303 -13.26 17.07 14.73
C ARG A 303 -12.59 17.85 13.60
N ASP A 304 -12.38 19.15 13.81
CA ASP A 304 -11.94 20.10 12.80
C ASP A 304 -10.49 20.58 13.01
N TRP A 305 -9.74 20.00 13.97
CA TRP A 305 -8.36 20.38 14.15
C TRP A 305 -7.52 19.98 12.93
N GLN A 306 -6.94 20.98 12.27
CA GLN A 306 -6.00 20.82 11.16
C GLN A 306 -4.60 21.25 11.63
N PRO A 307 -3.54 20.54 11.20
CA PRO A 307 -2.20 20.97 11.50
C PRO A 307 -1.96 22.34 10.83
N ASP A 308 -1.45 23.29 11.60
CA ASP A 308 -1.07 24.64 11.14
C ASP A 308 0.24 24.66 10.33
N ARG A 309 0.86 23.49 10.17
CA ARG A 309 2.19 23.27 9.60
C ARG A 309 2.25 21.94 8.86
N GLN A 310 3.28 21.74 8.06
CA GLN A 310 3.52 20.44 7.43
C GLN A 310 3.89 19.40 8.48
N VAL A 311 3.29 18.21 8.39
CA VAL A 311 3.59 17.07 9.28
C VAL A 311 3.97 15.88 8.43
N GLN A 312 5.11 15.28 8.76
CA GLN A 312 5.57 14.03 8.17
C GLN A 312 5.31 12.88 9.13
N THR A 313 4.89 11.74 8.60
CA THR A 313 4.77 10.49 9.36
C THR A 313 5.44 9.36 8.59
N ALA A 314 6.08 8.46 9.33
CA ALA A 314 6.63 7.21 8.80
C ALA A 314 6.00 6.06 9.59
N MET A 315 5.22 5.23 8.91
CA MET A 315 4.76 3.96 9.47
C MET A 315 5.72 2.87 9.02
N VAL A 316 6.29 2.17 9.99
CA VAL A 316 7.25 1.09 9.80
C VAL A 316 6.60 -0.18 10.33
N LEU A 317 6.39 -1.14 9.43
CA LEU A 317 5.88 -2.46 9.79
C LEU A 317 7.01 -3.47 9.70
N SER A 318 7.23 -4.18 10.81
CA SER A 318 8.24 -5.22 10.92
C SER A 318 7.59 -6.59 11.00
N LEU A 319 8.23 -7.60 10.41
CA LEU A 319 7.77 -8.97 10.42
C LEU A 319 7.79 -9.55 11.83
N MET A 320 6.77 -10.36 12.13
CA MET A 320 6.75 -11.25 13.30
C MET A 320 7.26 -12.63 12.89
N GLY A 321 8.13 -13.22 13.71
CA GLY A 321 8.55 -14.63 13.58
C GLY A 321 7.97 -15.49 14.70
N ILE A 322 7.93 -16.80 14.48
CA ILE A 322 7.56 -17.80 15.50
C ILE A 322 8.80 -18.64 15.82
N THR A 323 9.12 -18.78 17.11
CA THR A 323 10.23 -19.61 17.60
C THR A 323 9.87 -21.10 17.61
N PRO A 324 10.85 -22.01 17.76
CA PRO A 324 10.58 -23.44 17.91
C PRO A 324 9.65 -23.76 19.09
N ASP A 325 9.69 -22.96 20.16
CA ASP A 325 8.81 -23.07 21.33
C ASP A 325 7.43 -22.42 21.14
N LEU A 326 7.09 -22.06 19.90
CA LEU A 326 5.83 -21.45 19.51
C LEU A 326 5.58 -20.12 20.23
N GLN A 327 6.63 -19.31 20.38
CA GLN A 327 6.56 -17.94 20.88
C GLN A 327 6.67 -16.96 19.72
N ALA A 328 5.87 -15.89 19.76
CA ALA A 328 5.98 -14.81 18.78
C ALA A 328 7.13 -13.87 19.15
N VAL A 329 7.91 -13.46 18.16
CA VAL A 329 9.02 -12.52 18.31
C VAL A 329 8.87 -11.42 17.26
N ALA A 330 8.87 -10.17 17.70
CA ALA A 330 8.93 -9.02 16.80
C ALA A 330 10.37 -8.88 16.30
N THR A 331 10.56 -8.95 14.98
CA THR A 331 11.90 -8.89 14.37
C THR A 331 12.23 -7.46 13.94
N PRO A 332 13.52 -7.11 13.76
CA PRO A 332 13.89 -5.83 13.16
C PRO A 332 13.50 -5.74 11.67
N VAL A 333 13.32 -6.86 10.97
CA VAL A 333 13.10 -6.91 9.51
C VAL A 333 11.84 -6.15 9.12
N ILE A 334 12.01 -5.06 8.38
CA ILE A 334 10.92 -4.19 7.92
C ILE A 334 10.38 -4.73 6.59
N ASP A 335 9.08 -5.00 6.52
CA ASP A 335 8.43 -5.43 5.28
C ASP A 335 7.67 -4.31 4.56
N GLU A 336 7.21 -3.31 5.30
CA GLU A 336 6.55 -2.12 4.76
C GLU A 336 7.08 -0.84 5.41
N ILE A 337 7.45 0.13 4.57
CA ILE A 337 7.69 1.52 4.96
C ILE A 337 6.68 2.38 4.23
N ARG A 338 5.95 3.19 4.99
CA ARG A 338 4.98 4.14 4.45
C ARG A 338 5.29 5.52 4.98
N PHE A 339 5.68 6.41 4.07
CA PHE A 339 5.75 7.82 4.39
C PHE A 339 4.44 8.50 4.04
N ARG A 340 4.07 9.48 4.85
CA ARG A 340 3.03 10.44 4.53
C ARG A 340 3.47 11.84 4.88
N VAL A 341 3.12 12.77 4.01
CA VAL A 341 3.15 14.19 4.29
C VAL A 341 1.73 14.73 4.33
N VAL A 342 1.40 15.42 5.40
CA VAL A 342 0.17 16.21 5.55
C VAL A 342 0.59 17.67 5.44
N HIS A 343 0.04 18.35 4.45
CA HIS A 343 0.34 19.75 4.18
C HIS A 343 -0.52 20.67 5.05
N ALA A 344 0.00 21.86 5.34
CA ALA A 344 -0.75 22.87 6.07
C ALA A 344 -1.85 23.45 5.16
N PRO A 345 -2.98 23.96 5.70
CA PRO A 345 -4.07 24.52 4.89
C PRO A 345 -3.63 25.66 3.95
N GLN A 346 -2.58 26.40 4.32
CA GLN A 346 -1.99 27.47 3.53
C GLN A 346 -1.07 26.98 2.39
N ASP A 347 -0.66 25.72 2.40
CA ASP A 347 0.20 25.16 1.35
C ASP A 347 -0.64 24.99 0.07
N GLN A 348 -0.28 25.72 -0.99
CA GLN A 348 -0.89 25.51 -2.30
C GLN A 348 -0.35 24.22 -2.92
N VAL A 349 -1.04 23.10 -2.69
CA VAL A 349 -0.69 21.82 -3.31
C VAL A 349 -1.58 21.58 -4.52
N ALA A 350 -0.97 21.27 -5.67
CA ALA A 350 -1.74 20.92 -6.85
C ALA A 350 -2.51 19.62 -6.58
N PRO A 351 -3.83 19.56 -6.78
CA PRO A 351 -4.59 18.41 -6.32
C PRO A 351 -4.24 17.08 -7.01
N LEU A 352 -3.68 17.13 -8.22
CA LEU A 352 -3.18 15.95 -8.95
C LEU A 352 -1.86 15.40 -8.39
N GLU A 353 -1.19 16.13 -7.51
CA GLU A 353 0.06 15.73 -6.86
C GLU A 353 -0.16 15.04 -5.51
N THR A 354 -1.41 14.91 -5.07
CA THR A 354 -1.78 14.38 -3.76
C THR A 354 -2.59 13.11 -3.89
N THR A 355 -2.50 12.25 -2.87
CA THR A 355 -3.28 11.02 -2.79
C THR A 355 -4.64 11.21 -2.12
N SER A 356 -4.97 12.41 -1.63
CA SER A 356 -6.23 12.65 -0.92
C SER A 356 -6.70 14.09 -0.99
N ARG A 357 -8.01 14.28 -0.75
CA ARG A 357 -8.68 15.59 -0.79
C ARG A 357 -8.10 16.60 0.20
N ASP A 358 -7.54 16.14 1.31
CA ASP A 358 -6.92 16.95 2.35
C ASP A 358 -5.44 17.29 2.06
N GLY A 359 -4.98 17.01 0.83
CA GLY A 359 -3.64 17.33 0.38
C GLY A 359 -2.57 16.36 0.87
N SER A 360 -2.92 15.19 1.41
CA SER A 360 -1.91 14.23 1.87
C SER A 360 -1.29 13.43 0.71
N THR A 361 0.02 13.26 0.78
CA THR A 361 0.78 12.46 -0.19
C THR A 361 1.43 11.28 0.52
N ILE A 362 1.35 10.10 -0.10
CA ILE A 362 1.79 8.84 0.50
C ILE A 362 2.79 8.17 -0.44
N TRP A 363 3.91 7.72 0.13
CA TRP A 363 4.90 6.89 -0.55
C TRP A 363 5.00 5.55 0.15
N LEU A 364 4.94 4.47 -0.63
CA LEU A 364 4.87 3.10 -0.15
C LEU A 364 6.08 2.32 -0.65
N TYR A 365 6.71 1.58 0.25
CA TYR A 365 7.83 0.71 -0.03
C TYR A 365 7.56 -0.65 0.58
N TYR A 366 7.65 -1.70 -0.25
CA TYR A 366 7.53 -3.07 0.21
C TYR A 366 8.85 -3.80 0.03
N LEU A 367 9.16 -4.68 0.99
CA LEU A 367 10.26 -5.62 0.87
C LEU A 367 10.01 -6.55 -0.33
N SER A 368 10.85 -6.45 -1.36
CA SER A 368 10.79 -7.30 -2.54
C SER A 368 11.23 -8.71 -2.18
N ARG A 369 10.35 -9.71 -2.36
CA ARG A 369 10.68 -11.12 -2.12
C ARG A 369 11.77 -11.61 -3.08
N SER A 370 11.61 -11.37 -4.38
CA SER A 370 12.58 -11.77 -5.42
C SER A 370 13.91 -11.05 -5.26
N GLY A 371 13.88 -9.73 -5.07
CA GLY A 371 15.09 -8.92 -4.86
C GLY A 371 15.84 -9.33 -3.59
N THR A 372 15.11 -9.58 -2.49
CA THR A 372 15.73 -9.96 -1.21
C THR A 372 16.36 -11.35 -1.29
N GLN A 373 15.73 -12.27 -2.02
CA GLN A 373 16.27 -13.61 -2.25
C GLN A 373 17.53 -13.56 -3.11
N GLN A 374 17.53 -12.80 -4.22
CA GLN A 374 18.68 -12.69 -5.12
C GLN A 374 19.86 -11.97 -4.45
N ALA A 375 19.61 -10.87 -3.74
CA ALA A 375 20.66 -10.08 -3.10
C ALA A 375 21.15 -10.69 -1.77
N GLY A 376 20.35 -11.58 -1.15
CA GLY A 376 20.65 -12.14 0.16
C GLY A 376 20.55 -11.14 1.33
N GLN A 377 19.96 -9.97 1.09
CA GLN A 377 19.76 -8.88 2.03
C GLN A 377 18.44 -8.14 1.69
N PRO A 378 17.84 -7.37 2.62
CA PRO A 378 16.60 -6.66 2.34
C PRO A 378 16.70 -5.72 1.14
N THR A 379 15.77 -5.85 0.20
CA THR A 379 15.63 -4.94 -0.95
C THR A 379 14.21 -4.45 -1.06
N TYR A 380 14.00 -3.18 -1.40
CA TYR A 380 12.68 -2.56 -1.41
C TYR A 380 12.25 -2.17 -2.81
N ARG A 381 10.94 -2.30 -3.04
CA ARG A 381 10.25 -1.83 -4.23
C ARG A 381 9.40 -0.62 -3.85
N PHE A 382 9.55 0.47 -4.59
CA PHE A 382 8.60 1.57 -4.54
C PHE A 382 7.29 1.17 -5.22
N VAL A 383 6.17 1.49 -4.58
CA VAL A 383 4.82 1.25 -5.13
C VAL A 383 4.22 2.58 -5.54
N SER A 384 4.12 2.81 -6.84
CA SER A 384 3.47 4.01 -7.37
C SER A 384 1.97 3.99 -7.03
N GLY A 385 1.39 5.16 -6.76
CA GLY A 385 -0.04 5.26 -6.47
C GLY A 385 -0.96 4.79 -7.59
N ASP A 386 -0.48 4.75 -8.84
CA ASP A 386 -1.25 4.26 -10.00
C ASP A 386 -1.19 2.74 -10.17
N GLU A 387 -0.33 2.07 -9.42
CA GLU A 387 -0.29 0.61 -9.43
C GLU A 387 -1.57 0.01 -8.87
N GLN A 388 -1.96 -1.13 -9.45
CA GLN A 388 -3.19 -1.83 -9.09
C GLN A 388 -2.90 -3.10 -8.31
N ALA A 389 -3.72 -3.34 -7.30
CA ALA A 389 -3.70 -4.57 -6.53
C ALA A 389 -5.13 -5.02 -6.18
N LEU A 390 -5.22 -6.25 -5.67
CA LEU A 390 -6.41 -6.74 -4.99
C LEU A 390 -6.28 -6.43 -3.50
N PHE A 391 -7.31 -5.84 -2.91
CA PHE A 391 -7.34 -5.42 -1.51
C PHE A 391 -8.39 -6.21 -0.72
N PRO A 392 -8.13 -7.48 -0.35
CA PRO A 392 -9.10 -8.31 0.35
C PRO A 392 -9.40 -7.88 1.79
N GLU A 393 -8.54 -7.05 2.41
CA GLU A 393 -8.62 -6.68 3.83
C GLU A 393 -9.69 -5.61 4.16
N TYR A 394 -10.31 -5.01 3.14
CA TYR A 394 -11.25 -3.89 3.27
C TYR A 394 -12.74 -4.28 3.13
N GLY A 395 -13.08 -5.55 3.36
CA GLY A 395 -14.46 -6.03 3.48
C GLY A 395 -14.99 -6.76 2.25
N THR A 396 -14.52 -6.40 1.06
CA THR A 396 -14.71 -7.14 -0.19
C THR A 396 -13.37 -7.22 -0.93
N SER A 397 -13.18 -8.25 -1.76
CA SER A 397 -11.98 -8.35 -2.61
C SER A 397 -12.05 -7.34 -3.75
N LYS A 398 -11.62 -6.12 -3.46
CA LYS A 398 -11.67 -4.99 -4.39
C LYS A 398 -10.37 -4.87 -5.18
N GLN A 399 -10.46 -4.82 -6.50
CA GLN A 399 -9.34 -4.42 -7.37
C GLN A 399 -9.39 -2.90 -7.59
N THR A 400 -8.32 -2.18 -7.25
CA THR A 400 -8.21 -0.73 -7.49
C THR A 400 -6.75 -0.29 -7.44
N THR A 401 -6.47 1.01 -7.57
CA THR A 401 -5.12 1.56 -7.44
C THR A 401 -4.75 1.83 -5.98
N PHE A 402 -3.45 1.85 -5.67
CA PHE A 402 -2.97 2.18 -4.32
C PHE A 402 -3.37 3.58 -3.87
N ALA A 403 -3.29 4.57 -4.76
CA ALA A 403 -3.78 5.92 -4.50
C ALA A 403 -5.25 5.87 -4.10
N ALA A 404 -6.09 5.24 -4.93
CA ALA A 404 -7.53 5.16 -4.69
C ALA A 404 -7.91 4.45 -3.39
N GLN A 405 -7.19 3.39 -3.04
CA GLN A 405 -7.42 2.68 -1.80
C GLN A 405 -6.96 3.48 -0.57
N CYS A 406 -5.80 4.15 -0.65
CA CYS A 406 -5.28 4.94 0.45
C CYS A 406 -6.11 6.21 0.67
N THR A 407 -6.62 6.87 -0.38
CA THR A 407 -7.51 8.05 -0.28
C THR A 407 -8.72 7.79 0.62
N LEU A 408 -9.28 6.57 0.60
CA LEU A 408 -10.49 6.23 1.37
C LEU A 408 -10.29 6.38 2.88
N CYS A 409 -9.06 6.16 3.35
CA CYS A 409 -8.70 6.26 4.76
C CYS A 409 -8.22 7.66 5.15
N HIS A 410 -8.20 8.64 4.24
CA HIS A 410 -7.66 10.00 4.43
C HIS A 410 -8.63 11.07 3.86
N ARG A 411 -9.93 10.92 4.13
CA ARG A 411 -10.95 11.89 3.69
C ARG A 411 -11.30 12.82 4.84
N LEU A 412 -11.18 14.12 4.60
CA LEU A 412 -11.62 15.16 5.53
C LEU A 412 -13.11 15.05 5.87
N GLU A 413 -14.01 14.66 4.93
CA GLU A 413 -15.36 14.14 5.28
C GLU A 413 -16.16 13.57 4.07
N ASN A 414 -17.18 12.70 4.23
CA ASN A 414 -18.48 12.95 4.93
C ASN A 414 -18.86 12.02 6.14
N SER A 415 -17.93 11.44 6.90
CA SER A 415 -18.12 11.09 8.35
C SER A 415 -16.93 10.35 8.99
N GLY A 416 -15.72 10.41 8.42
CA GLY A 416 -14.57 9.60 8.84
C GLY A 416 -13.95 9.93 10.20
N LYS A 417 -14.38 11.00 10.90
CA LYS A 417 -13.87 11.44 12.22
C LYS A 417 -12.33 11.44 12.30
N GLN A 418 -11.64 11.99 11.30
CA GLN A 418 -10.18 11.92 11.17
C GLN A 418 -9.48 13.14 11.76
N ALA A 419 -9.81 13.53 12.98
CA ALA A 419 -9.09 14.59 13.68
C ALA A 419 -7.89 14.01 14.43
N PRO A 420 -6.67 14.55 14.27
CA PRO A 420 -6.34 15.72 13.47
C PRO A 420 -6.28 15.40 11.97
N GLY A 421 -6.72 16.36 11.14
CA GLY A 421 -6.90 16.19 9.69
C GLY A 421 -5.68 15.53 9.04
N GLY A 422 -5.91 14.47 8.27
CA GLY A 422 -4.86 13.73 7.55
C GLY A 422 -3.97 12.82 8.41
N ILE A 423 -3.98 12.93 9.75
CA ILE A 423 -3.06 12.18 10.64
C ILE A 423 -3.83 11.17 11.51
N ARG A 424 -4.25 10.06 10.88
CA ARG A 424 -5.04 8.99 11.54
C ARG A 424 -4.40 8.41 12.81
N SER A 425 -3.08 8.42 12.91
CA SER A 425 -2.32 7.94 14.07
C SER A 425 -2.59 8.73 15.35
N LEU A 426 -3.02 9.98 15.20
CA LEU A 426 -3.42 10.88 16.29
C LEU A 426 -4.94 10.98 16.45
N SER A 427 -5.72 10.10 15.83
CA SER A 427 -7.18 10.09 16.07
C SER A 427 -7.52 9.91 17.54
N SER A 428 -8.64 10.46 18.00
CA SER A 428 -9.13 10.25 19.37
C SER A 428 -9.29 8.77 19.72
N TYR A 429 -9.61 7.94 18.73
CA TYR A 429 -9.64 6.48 18.85
C TYR A 429 -8.26 5.84 19.00
N ALA A 430 -7.23 6.43 18.40
CA ALA A 430 -5.85 5.95 18.49
C ALA A 430 -5.14 6.41 19.77
N GLY A 431 -5.46 7.60 20.31
CA GLY A 431 -4.86 8.12 21.54
C GLY A 431 -3.34 8.26 21.45
N GLY A 432 -2.86 8.83 20.34
CA GLY A 432 -1.42 8.99 20.09
C GLY A 432 -0.72 9.88 21.12
N LYS A 433 0.50 9.52 21.53
CA LYS A 433 1.35 10.31 22.44
C LYS A 433 2.83 10.02 22.19
N THR A 434 3.72 10.91 22.60
CA THR A 434 5.17 10.62 22.61
C THR A 434 5.47 9.44 23.52
N THR A 435 6.54 8.70 23.21
CA THR A 435 7.06 7.63 24.06
C THR A 435 8.58 7.67 24.08
N SER A 436 9.18 7.45 25.25
CA SER A 436 10.62 7.19 25.38
C SER A 436 10.94 5.68 25.27
N ASP A 437 9.92 4.83 25.36
CA ASP A 437 10.05 3.38 25.21
C ASP A 437 9.98 2.98 23.72
N ARG A 438 11.15 2.88 23.09
CA ARG A 438 11.33 2.56 21.66
C ARG A 438 10.81 1.16 21.30
N LEU A 439 10.94 0.22 22.23
CA LEU A 439 10.58 -1.19 22.03
C LEU A 439 9.16 -1.53 22.51
N HIS A 440 8.40 -0.54 23.01
CA HIS A 440 7.03 -0.73 23.49
C HIS A 440 6.16 -1.49 22.48
N ARG A 441 6.18 -1.05 21.21
CA ARG A 441 5.33 -1.63 20.15
C ARG A 441 5.74 -3.05 19.76
N PHE A 442 7.02 -3.41 19.91
CA PHE A 442 7.48 -4.77 19.66
C PHE A 442 6.95 -5.71 20.74
N ARG A 443 7.16 -5.38 22.01
CA ARG A 443 6.62 -6.17 23.14
C ARG A 443 5.10 -6.29 23.13
N LEU A 444 4.41 -5.20 22.77
CA LEU A 444 2.95 -5.22 22.63
C LEU A 444 2.52 -6.16 21.49
N ALA A 445 3.17 -6.12 20.33
CA ALA A 445 2.87 -7.02 19.22
C ALA A 445 3.09 -8.49 19.60
N GLU A 446 4.18 -8.81 20.31
CA GLU A 446 4.46 -10.16 20.83
C GLU A 446 3.35 -10.64 21.78
N THR A 447 2.90 -9.77 22.68
CA THR A 447 1.80 -10.06 23.61
C THR A 447 0.48 -10.28 22.88
N GLU A 448 0.13 -9.40 21.94
CA GLU A 448 -1.10 -9.50 21.14
C GLU A 448 -1.12 -10.79 20.29
N MET A 449 0.03 -11.23 19.78
CA MET A 449 0.18 -12.48 19.01
C MET A 449 -0.08 -13.76 19.80
N SER A 450 -0.27 -13.69 21.13
CA SER A 450 -0.61 -14.84 21.97
C SER A 450 -1.82 -15.61 21.45
N VAL A 451 -2.86 -14.93 20.94
CA VAL A 451 -4.05 -15.58 20.35
C VAL A 451 -3.70 -16.44 19.14
N VAL A 452 -2.83 -15.95 18.26
CA VAL A 452 -2.38 -16.68 17.06
C VAL A 452 -1.52 -17.87 17.46
N THR A 453 -0.57 -17.68 18.39
CA THR A 453 0.30 -18.77 18.85
C THR A 453 -0.44 -19.83 19.65
N ALA A 454 -1.47 -19.46 20.43
CA ALA A 454 -2.34 -20.41 21.10
C ALA A 454 -3.11 -21.25 20.09
N ARG A 455 -3.69 -20.62 19.05
CA ARG A 455 -4.35 -21.37 17.98
C ARG A 455 -3.40 -22.31 17.24
N LEU A 456 -2.15 -21.89 17.03
CA LEU A 456 -1.15 -22.74 16.38
C LEU A 456 -0.84 -23.98 17.21
N LYS A 457 -0.69 -23.81 18.53
CA LYS A 457 -0.54 -24.92 19.50
C LYS A 457 -1.73 -25.86 19.45
N ASP A 458 -2.95 -25.33 19.49
CA ASP A 458 -4.18 -26.13 19.43
C ASP A 458 -4.27 -26.94 18.13
N ARG A 459 -3.94 -26.32 16.98
CA ARG A 459 -3.92 -27.00 15.68
C ARG A 459 -2.92 -28.15 15.65
N LEU A 460 -1.69 -27.91 16.13
CA LEU A 460 -0.65 -28.93 16.18
C LEU A 460 -1.04 -30.10 17.10
N ALA A 461 -1.67 -29.81 18.24
CA ALA A 461 -2.14 -30.83 19.19
C ALA A 461 -3.36 -31.62 18.66
N ALA A 462 -4.31 -30.94 18.01
CA ALA A 462 -5.51 -31.56 17.45
C ALA A 462 -5.23 -32.39 16.19
N GLY A 463 -4.16 -32.07 15.45
CA GLY A 463 -3.84 -32.68 14.17
C GLY A 463 -4.86 -32.30 13.09
N ALA A 464 -5.23 -33.27 12.25
CA ALA A 464 -6.18 -33.08 11.15
C ALA A 464 -7.65 -33.19 11.62
N LYS A 465 -7.91 -33.00 12.92
CA LYS A 465 -9.28 -32.94 13.44
C LYS A 465 -9.87 -31.55 13.17
N PRO A 466 -11.17 -31.46 12.89
CA PRO A 466 -11.86 -30.17 12.86
C PRO A 466 -11.72 -29.45 14.20
N LEU A 467 -11.51 -28.14 14.13
CA LEU A 467 -11.59 -27.23 15.27
C LEU A 467 -12.64 -26.16 14.95
N PRO A 468 -13.29 -25.55 15.97
CA PRO A 468 -14.12 -24.36 15.75
C PRO A 468 -13.30 -23.28 15.03
N LEU A 469 -13.95 -22.44 14.23
CA LEU A 469 -13.28 -21.32 13.56
C LEU A 469 -12.52 -20.48 14.59
N ALA A 470 -11.32 -20.04 14.22
CA ALA A 470 -10.61 -19.09 15.05
C ALA A 470 -11.41 -17.78 15.10
N GLU A 471 -11.62 -17.24 16.30
CA GLU A 471 -12.27 -15.95 16.48
C GLU A 471 -11.24 -14.91 16.93
N PHE A 472 -11.20 -13.78 16.23
CA PHE A 472 -10.45 -12.62 16.66
C PHE A 472 -11.23 -11.34 16.35
N ASP A 473 -11.70 -10.67 17.41
CA ASP A 473 -12.29 -9.35 17.32
C ASP A 473 -11.35 -8.31 17.94
N TYR A 474 -10.71 -7.52 17.08
CA TYR A 474 -9.81 -6.46 17.52
C TYR A 474 -10.51 -5.38 18.36
N LYS A 475 -11.84 -5.22 18.24
CA LYS A 475 -12.57 -4.20 19.00
C LYS A 475 -12.76 -4.59 20.46
N LYS A 476 -12.75 -5.88 20.78
CA LYS A 476 -12.88 -6.38 22.16
C LYS A 476 -11.55 -6.36 22.93
N THR A 477 -10.43 -6.41 22.22
CA THR A 477 -9.07 -6.51 22.79
C THR A 477 -8.41 -5.16 23.10
N THR A 478 -8.95 -4.05 22.59
CA THR A 478 -8.34 -2.71 22.70
C THR A 478 -8.78 -1.87 23.91
N ASN A 479 -9.61 -2.42 24.80
CA ASN A 479 -10.13 -1.69 25.97
C ASN A 479 -9.18 -1.69 27.19
N GLY A 480 -7.96 -2.22 27.06
CA GLY A 480 -7.00 -2.37 28.16
C GLY A 480 -5.83 -1.37 28.19
N LEU A 481 -5.92 -0.23 27.50
CA LEU A 481 -4.91 0.85 27.52
C LEU A 481 -5.51 2.21 27.81
#